data_AF-A0A7K1VQD9-F1
#
_entry.id   AF-A0A7K1VQD9-F1
#
_cell.length_a   1.000
_cell.length_b   1.000
_cell.length_c   1.000
_cell.angle_alpha   90.00
_cell.angle_beta   90.00
_cell.angle_gamma   90.00
#
_symmetry.space_group_name_H-M   'P 1'
#
loop_
_entity.id
_entity.type
_entity.pdbx_description
1 polymer ?
#
loop_
_entity_poly.entity_id
_entity_poly.type
_entity_poly.pdbx_seq_one_letter_code
_entity_poly.pdbx_strand_id
1 'polypeptide(L)' 'MGEGSSPAGSDRPLRRSRGGRRATLPAKPGTDPAPHDAPVPDPEAPRARPDTGPNDARLRQDVPPHY' A
#
# COMPACT_ATOMS: atom_id res chain seq x y z
N MET A 1 37.07 -5.78 -7.15
CA MET A 1 36.34 -4.55 -6.80
C MET A 1 35.56 -4.10 -8.02
N GLY A 2 34.24 -3.95 -7.89
CA GLY A 2 33.40 -3.32 -8.92
C GLY A 2 32.10 -4.05 -9.28
N GLU A 3 31.34 -4.59 -8.32
CA GLU A 3 29.95 -4.99 -8.60
C GLU A 3 29.09 -3.73 -8.67
N GLY A 4 28.82 -3.28 -9.90
CA GLY A 4 27.91 -2.19 -10.18
C GLY A 4 26.49 -2.59 -9.84
N SER A 5 26.05 -2.24 -8.63
CA SER A 5 24.65 -2.30 -8.20
C SER A 5 23.81 -1.46 -9.19
N SER A 6 23.15 -2.12 -10.14
CA SER A 6 22.14 -1.47 -10.97
C SER A 6 20.95 -1.15 -10.09
N PRO A 7 20.43 0.10 -10.09
CA PRO A 7 19.28 0.44 -9.27
C PRO A 7 18.08 -0.38 -9.74
N ALA A 8 17.38 -1.00 -8.78
CA ALA A 8 16.17 -1.76 -9.05
C ALA A 8 15.15 -0.88 -9.81
N GLY A 9 14.98 -1.15 -11.11
CA GLY A 9 14.04 -0.40 -11.96
C GLY A 9 14.49 -0.10 -13.39
N SER A 10 15.72 -0.41 -13.79
CA SER A 10 16.23 -0.12 -15.15
C SER A 10 15.57 -0.92 -16.28
N ASP A 11 14.94 -2.06 -15.98
CA ASP A 11 14.37 -2.97 -16.99
C ASP A 11 12.95 -2.63 -17.43
N ARG A 12 12.33 -1.58 -16.88
CA ARG A 12 10.89 -1.38 -17.04
C ARG A 12 10.50 0.00 -17.57
N PRO A 13 9.98 0.10 -18.81
CA PRO A 13 9.46 1.36 -19.31
C PRO A 13 8.22 1.76 -18.50
N LEU A 14 8.32 2.92 -17.85
CA LEU A 14 7.26 3.58 -17.10
C LEU A 14 6.14 4.01 -18.07
N ARG A 15 4.89 3.60 -17.84
CA ARG A 15 3.76 4.02 -18.68
C ARG A 15 3.07 5.23 -18.06
N ARG A 16 2.93 6.33 -18.79
CA ARG A 16 2.16 7.49 -18.32
C ARG A 16 0.67 7.22 -18.53
N SER A 17 -0.11 7.17 -17.45
CA SER A 17 -1.58 7.11 -17.55
C SER A 17 -2.12 8.45 -18.08
N ARG A 18 -3.05 8.42 -19.06
CA ARG A 18 -3.71 9.64 -19.55
C ARG A 18 -4.41 10.34 -18.38
N GLY A 19 -4.06 11.60 -18.12
CA GLY A 19 -4.62 12.41 -17.02
C GLY A 19 -3.97 12.21 -15.64
N GLY A 20 -3.03 11.27 -15.48
CA GLY A 20 -2.36 11.04 -14.20
C GLY A 20 -1.08 11.86 -14.04
N ARG A 21 -0.90 12.50 -12.87
CA ARG A 21 0.37 13.15 -12.50
C ARG A 21 1.50 12.15 -12.22
N ARG A 22 1.13 10.89 -11.94
CA ARG A 22 2.05 9.82 -11.60
C ARG A 22 2.21 8.88 -12.80
N ALA A 23 3.41 8.36 -12.96
CA ALA A 23 3.65 7.32 -13.94
C ALA A 23 3.28 5.94 -13.36
N THR A 24 2.70 5.09 -14.18
CA THR A 24 2.26 3.74 -13.84
C THR A 24 3.36 2.74 -14.15
N LEU A 25 3.77 1.99 -13.14
CA LEU A 25 4.63 0.83 -13.30
C LEU A 25 3.75 -0.36 -13.73
N PRO A 26 4.09 -1.08 -14.82
CA PRO A 26 3.37 -2.32 -15.10
C PRO A 26 3.69 -3.41 -14.05
N ALA A 27 2.99 -4.56 -14.02
CA ALA A 27 3.15 -5.62 -13.00
C ALA A 27 4.29 -6.60 -13.29
N LYS A 28 5.02 -7.07 -12.27
CA LYS A 28 6.21 -7.95 -12.46
C LYS A 28 5.86 -9.18 -13.32
N PRO A 29 6.72 -9.61 -14.27
CA PRO A 29 6.47 -10.83 -15.04
C PRO A 29 6.27 -12.05 -14.10
N GLY A 30 5.24 -12.85 -14.38
CA GLY A 30 4.86 -14.00 -13.54
C GLY A 30 4.02 -13.65 -12.31
N THR A 31 3.56 -12.40 -12.17
CA THR A 31 2.65 -11.97 -11.10
C THR A 31 1.34 -11.46 -11.69
N ASP A 32 0.23 -11.78 -11.02
CA ASP A 32 -1.09 -11.31 -11.41
C ASP A 32 -1.25 -9.80 -11.07
N PRO A 33 -1.54 -8.92 -12.06
CA PRO A 33 -1.81 -7.51 -11.82
C PRO A 33 -3.21 -7.22 -11.23
N ALA A 34 -4.10 -8.21 -11.19
CA ALA A 34 -5.46 -8.01 -10.70
C ALA A 34 -5.46 -7.62 -9.21
N PRO A 35 -6.38 -6.73 -8.78
CA PRO A 35 -6.59 -6.52 -7.35
C PRO A 35 -6.98 -7.87 -6.71
N HIS A 36 -6.36 -8.20 -5.58
CA HIS A 36 -6.80 -9.35 -4.81
C HIS A 36 -8.24 -9.15 -4.36
N ASP A 37 -9.04 -10.22 -4.42
CA ASP A 37 -10.39 -10.22 -3.87
C ASP A 37 -10.37 -9.80 -2.41
N ALA A 38 -11.40 -9.04 -2.00
CA ALA A 38 -11.55 -8.68 -0.60
C ALA A 38 -11.59 -9.97 0.23
N PRO A 39 -10.81 -10.05 1.33
CA PRO A 39 -10.82 -11.24 2.16
C PRO A 39 -12.24 -11.48 2.68
N VAL A 40 -12.74 -12.71 2.50
CA VAL A 40 -14.01 -13.14 3.09
C VAL A 40 -13.80 -13.15 4.61
N PRO A 41 -14.64 -12.46 5.39
CA PRO A 41 -14.49 -12.46 6.84
C PRO A 41 -14.72 -13.87 7.38
N ASP A 42 -13.67 -14.46 7.97
CA ASP A 42 -13.77 -15.72 8.70
C ASP A 42 -14.45 -15.46 10.05
N PRO A 43 -15.61 -16.08 10.33
CA PRO A 43 -16.34 -15.88 11.58
C PRO A 43 -15.58 -16.40 12.82
N GLU A 44 -14.65 -17.33 12.64
CA GLU A 44 -13.81 -17.88 13.71
C GLU A 44 -12.48 -17.13 13.85
N ALA A 45 -12.20 -16.15 12.98
CA ALA A 45 -10.97 -15.38 13.09
C ALA A 45 -10.96 -14.58 14.41
N PRO A 46 -9.83 -14.60 15.15
CA PRO A 46 -9.69 -13.79 16.34
C PRO A 46 -9.86 -12.33 15.96
N ARG A 47 -10.71 -11.61 16.71
CA ARG A 47 -10.87 -10.16 16.54
C ARG A 47 -9.51 -9.51 16.64
N ALA A 48 -9.06 -8.91 15.53
CA ALA A 48 -7.84 -8.11 15.53
C ALA A 48 -7.99 -7.06 16.64
N ARG A 49 -7.16 -7.17 17.67
CA ARG A 49 -7.07 -6.11 18.67
C ARG A 49 -6.54 -4.91 17.93
N PRO A 50 -7.16 -3.73 18.03
CA PRO A 50 -6.55 -2.55 17.46
C PRO A 50 -5.24 -2.36 18.22
N ASP A 51 -4.12 -2.60 17.55
CA ASP A 51 -2.78 -2.24 18.01
C ASP A 51 -2.76 -0.72 18.12
N THR A 52 -3.37 -0.21 19.19
CA THR A 52 -3.64 1.21 19.39
C THR A 52 -2.30 1.82 19.73
N GLY A 53 -1.62 2.33 18.70
CA GLY A 53 -0.37 3.04 18.86
C GLY A 53 -0.58 4.36 19.62
N PRO A 54 0.50 4.98 20.12
CA PRO A 54 0.40 6.27 20.81
C PRO A 54 -0.26 7.37 19.96
N ASN A 55 -0.16 7.29 18.62
CA ASN A 55 -0.85 8.22 17.72
C ASN A 55 -2.37 8.01 17.69
N ASP A 56 -2.84 6.76 17.65
CA ASP A 56 -4.26 6.43 17.60
C ASP A 56 -4.97 6.83 18.90
N ALA A 57 -4.29 6.71 20.04
CA ALA A 57 -4.79 7.19 21.32
C ALA A 57 -4.98 8.72 21.31
N ARG A 58 -4.01 9.47 20.76
CA ARG A 58 -4.09 10.93 20.65
C ARG A 58 -5.23 11.37 19.74
N LEU A 59 -5.39 10.72 18.58
CA LEU A 59 -6.47 11.05 17.63
C LEU A 59 -7.86 10.84 18.21
N ARG A 60 -8.07 9.79 19.02
CA ARG A 60 -9.37 9.55 19.68
C ARG A 60 -9.71 10.58 20.75
N GLN A 61 -8.69 11.22 21.34
CA GLN A 61 -8.86 12.27 22.34
C GLN A 61 -9.07 13.66 21.71
N ASP A 62 -8.59 13.85 20.49
CA ASP A 62 -8.71 15.09 19.73
C ASP A 62 -10.11 15.22 19.10
N VAL A 63 -11.12 15.38 19.95
CA VAL A 63 -12.53 15.56 19.55
C VAL A 63 -12.78 17.05 19.26
N PRO A 64 -13.15 17.43 18.02
CA PRO A 64 -13.44 18.82 17.70
C PRO A 64 -14.60 19.39 18.54
N PRO A 65 -14.57 20.69 18.88
CA PRO A 65 -15.68 21.31 19.60
C PRO A 65 -16.97 21.26 18.78
N HIS A 66 -18.07 20.91 19.45
CA HIS A 66 -19.41 21.02 18.88
C HIS A 66 -19.86 22.49 18.94
N TYR A 67 -20.10 23.11 17.79
CA TYR A 67 -20.64 24.47 17.65
C TYR A 67 -22.15 24.47 17.50
#